data_AF-A0A1S4D135-F1
#
_entry.id   AF-A0A1S4D135-F1
#
_cell.length_a   1.000
_cell.length_b   1.000
_cell.length_c   1.000
_cell.angle_alpha   90.00
_cell.angle_beta   90.00
_cell.angle_gamma   90.00
#
_symmetry.space_group_name_H-M   'P 1'
#
loop_
_entity.id
_entity.type
_entity.pdbx_description
1 polymer ?
#
loop_
_entity_poly.entity_id
_entity_poly.type
_entity_poly.pdbx_seq_one_letter_code
_entity_poly.pdbx_strand_id
1 'polypeptide(L)'
;MVESMNSVLLKGRAMPILRMLDFIQEKLGEWFYERRKKAKETFHRVSIWAEEEMTKKMDLACKTFVFNFDSMLFRINSEGTEFIVDLKKRTCDCLEFQLDELPCPHAIVVINKRYLQKFDYCSNWYSKKTWLKTYEGHVNTVGDQKSWDIPQNVHSDITKPLDVEILQGRKQKKRHIPATESVPLKSTKCSRCKQVGHNRTTCLSSPAPHPYSKKHTEKYSNLQ
;
A
#
# COMPACT_ATOMS: atom_id res chain seq x y z
N MET A 1 2.17 -2.69 -2.88
CA MET A 1 2.73 -3.47 -1.75
C MET A 1 3.99 -2.82 -1.17
N VAL A 2 4.95 -2.40 -1.99
CA VAL A 2 6.24 -1.81 -1.57
C VAL A 2 6.07 -0.62 -0.63
N GLU A 3 5.12 0.28 -0.89
CA GLU A 3 4.93 1.50 -0.07
C GLU A 3 4.31 1.21 1.31
N SER A 4 3.37 0.27 1.38
CA SER A 4 2.75 -0.15 2.64
C SER A 4 3.71 -0.95 3.53
N MET A 5 4.55 -1.81 2.95
CA MET A 5 5.61 -2.47 3.70
C MET A 5 6.67 -1.46 4.16
N ASN A 6 7.06 -0.53 3.28
CA ASN A 6 8.03 0.51 3.63
C ASN A 6 7.55 1.36 4.81
N SER A 7 6.27 1.75 4.85
CA SER A 7 5.72 2.58 5.93
C SER A 7 5.78 1.85 7.28
N VAL A 8 5.47 0.55 7.31
CA VAL A 8 5.55 -0.29 8.51
C VAL A 8 7.00 -0.47 8.97
N LEU A 9 7.92 -0.65 8.02
CA LEU A 9 9.35 -0.86 8.29
C LEU A 9 10.11 0.43 8.64
N LEU A 10 9.51 1.62 8.50
CA LEU A 10 10.15 2.88 8.89
C LEU A 10 10.64 2.86 10.34
N LYS A 11 9.85 2.26 11.25
CA LYS A 11 10.23 2.11 12.66
C LYS A 11 11.40 1.14 12.84
N GLY A 12 11.39 0.02 12.11
CA GLY A 12 12.45 -1.00 12.17
C GLY A 12 13.79 -0.51 11.60
N ARG A 13 13.79 0.37 10.58
CA ARG A 13 15.02 0.88 9.94
C ARG A 13 15.92 1.71 10.86
N ALA A 14 15.40 2.23 11.97
CA ALA A 14 16.18 2.97 12.95
C ALA A 14 16.83 2.06 14.00
N MET A 15 16.51 0.76 14.00
CA MET A 15 16.97 -0.21 14.98
C MET A 15 18.25 -0.92 14.53
N PRO A 16 19.03 -1.51 15.46
CA PRO A 16 20.09 -2.46 15.11
C PRO A 16 19.54 -3.61 14.26
N ILE A 17 20.39 -4.20 13.40
CA ILE A 17 19.98 -5.22 12.41
C ILE A 17 19.20 -6.36 13.06
N LEU A 18 19.69 -6.90 14.18
CA LEU A 18 19.00 -7.98 14.90
C LEU A 18 17.59 -7.57 15.33
N ARG A 19 17.43 -6.37 15.91
CA ARG A 19 16.13 -5.83 16.32
C ARG A 19 15.21 -5.54 15.14
N MET A 20 15.76 -5.15 13.99
CA MET A 20 14.98 -4.98 12.78
C MET A 20 14.45 -6.32 12.26
N LEU A 21 15.26 -7.39 12.32
CA LEU A 21 14.82 -8.75 11.95
C LEU A 21 13.74 -9.28 12.90
N ASP A 22 13.92 -9.11 14.21
CA ASP A 22 12.89 -9.45 15.22
C ASP A 22 11.56 -8.75 14.89
N PHE A 23 11.61 -7.44 14.64
CA PHE A 23 10.43 -6.64 14.28
C PHE A 23 9.75 -7.12 12.99
N ILE A 24 10.53 -7.48 11.97
CA ILE A 24 9.99 -8.01 10.70
C ILE A 24 9.28 -9.35 10.97
N GLN A 25 9.90 -10.25 11.73
CA GLN A 25 9.31 -11.55 12.06
C GLN A 25 8.00 -11.39 12.85
N GLU A 26 7.98 -10.52 13.85
CA GLU A 26 6.78 -10.19 14.62
C GLU A 26 5.65 -9.69 13.72
N LYS A 27 5.94 -8.73 12.82
CA LYS A 27 4.94 -8.20 11.88
C LYS A 27 4.45 -9.24 10.88
N LEU A 28 5.31 -10.10 10.38
CA LEU A 28 4.89 -11.20 9.52
C LEU A 28 4.01 -12.19 10.30
N GLY A 29 4.36 -12.52 11.54
CA GLY A 29 3.56 -13.39 12.42
C GLY A 29 2.17 -12.83 12.68
N GLU A 30 2.07 -11.57 13.10
CA GLU A 30 0.80 -10.85 13.28
C GLU A 30 -0.04 -10.91 12.00
N TRP A 31 0.56 -10.56 10.86
CA TRP A 31 -0.12 -10.51 9.57
C TRP A 31 -0.63 -11.86 9.07
N PHE A 32 0.15 -12.93 9.27
CA PHE A 32 -0.26 -14.28 8.92
C PHE A 32 -1.41 -14.74 9.81
N TYR A 33 -1.31 -14.47 11.12
CA TYR A 33 -2.36 -14.78 12.08
C TYR A 33 -3.68 -14.04 11.75
N GLU A 34 -3.63 -12.72 11.56
CA GLU A 34 -4.81 -11.91 11.24
C GLU A 34 -5.48 -12.36 9.93
N ARG A 35 -4.68 -12.65 8.90
CA ARG A 35 -5.22 -13.09 7.60
C ARG A 35 -5.82 -14.48 7.68
N ARG A 36 -5.21 -15.42 8.42
CA ARG A 36 -5.83 -16.72 8.71
C ARG A 36 -7.13 -16.55 9.48
N LYS A 37 -7.14 -15.72 10.51
CA LYS A 37 -8.32 -15.47 11.34
C LYS A 37 -9.48 -14.96 10.48
N LYS A 38 -9.25 -13.91 9.68
CA LYS A 38 -10.24 -13.38 8.72
C LYS A 38 -10.72 -14.43 7.72
N ALA A 39 -9.80 -15.23 7.17
CA ALA A 39 -10.15 -16.30 6.24
C ALA A 39 -10.97 -17.43 6.89
N LYS A 40 -10.79 -17.70 8.19
CA LYS A 40 -11.61 -18.67 8.93
C LYS A 40 -13.01 -18.12 9.23
N GLU A 41 -13.07 -16.88 9.69
CA GLU A 41 -14.31 -16.19 10.10
C GLU A 41 -15.22 -15.81 8.93
N THR A 42 -14.69 -15.67 7.71
CA THR A 42 -15.51 -15.33 6.55
C THR A 42 -16.45 -16.47 6.15
N PHE A 43 -17.71 -16.15 5.86
CA PHE A 43 -18.67 -17.10 5.31
C PHE A 43 -18.65 -17.17 3.77
N HIS A 44 -17.96 -16.23 3.12
CA HIS A 44 -17.87 -16.17 1.66
C HIS A 44 -17.02 -17.32 1.10
N ARG A 45 -17.34 -17.75 -0.13
CA ARG A 45 -16.58 -18.77 -0.86
C ARG A 45 -15.28 -18.23 -1.46
N VAL A 46 -15.23 -16.92 -1.66
CA VAL A 46 -14.05 -16.15 -2.09
C VAL A 46 -13.50 -15.31 -0.94
N SER A 47 -12.39 -14.62 -1.16
CA SER A 47 -11.83 -13.68 -0.20
C SER A 47 -12.79 -12.51 0.05
N ILE A 48 -12.72 -11.94 1.25
CA ILE A 48 -13.54 -10.77 1.63
C ILE A 48 -13.32 -9.64 0.63
N TRP A 49 -12.07 -9.41 0.23
CA TRP A 49 -11.73 -8.40 -0.76
C TRP A 49 -12.40 -8.66 -2.11
N ALA A 50 -12.39 -9.90 -2.61
CA ALA A 50 -13.00 -10.22 -3.90
C ALA A 50 -14.53 -10.05 -3.85
N GLU A 51 -15.16 -10.41 -2.73
CA GLU A 51 -16.59 -10.21 -2.54
C GLU A 51 -16.97 -8.72 -2.51
N GLU A 52 -16.23 -7.93 -1.73
CA GLU A 52 -16.39 -6.47 -1.66
C GLU A 52 -16.16 -5.82 -3.03
N GLU A 53 -15.15 -6.27 -3.76
CA GLU A 53 -14.81 -5.74 -5.08
C GLU A 53 -15.91 -6.04 -6.10
N MET A 54 -16.42 -7.26 -6.14
CA MET A 54 -17.57 -7.61 -6.99
C MET A 54 -18.83 -6.82 -6.60
N THR A 55 -19.04 -6.58 -5.30
CA THR A 55 -20.18 -5.79 -4.82
C THR A 55 -20.07 -4.33 -5.28
N LYS A 56 -18.89 -3.71 -5.17
CA LYS A 56 -18.65 -2.36 -5.69
C LYS A 56 -18.89 -2.28 -7.20
N LYS A 57 -18.32 -3.22 -7.96
CA LYS A 57 -18.49 -3.29 -9.42
C LYS A 57 -19.96 -3.46 -9.83
N MET A 58 -20.78 -4.08 -8.99
CA MET A 58 -22.22 -4.21 -9.23
C MET A 58 -22.96 -2.86 -9.15
N ASP A 59 -22.62 -2.00 -8.19
CA ASP A 59 -23.27 -0.69 -8.03
C ASP A 59 -23.10 0.21 -9.26
N LEU A 60 -21.94 0.11 -9.93
CA LEU A 60 -21.64 0.83 -11.18
C LEU A 60 -22.43 0.32 -12.39
N ALA A 61 -22.96 -0.90 -12.35
CA ALA A 61 -23.50 -1.57 -13.53
C ALA A 61 -24.99 -1.31 -13.80
N CYS A 62 -25.63 -0.44 -13.02
CA CYS A 62 -27.08 -0.22 -12.92
C CYS A 62 -27.82 0.28 -14.19
N LYS A 63 -27.18 0.39 -15.36
CA LYS A 63 -27.80 0.88 -16.60
C LYS A 63 -27.37 0.12 -17.85
N THR A 64 -27.48 -1.21 -17.81
CA THR A 64 -26.99 -2.07 -18.89
C THR A 64 -28.10 -2.91 -19.51
N PHE A 65 -28.19 -2.89 -20.84
CA PHE A 65 -29.08 -3.77 -21.60
C PHE A 65 -28.32 -5.03 -22.02
N VAL A 66 -28.88 -6.20 -21.72
CA VAL A 66 -28.24 -7.49 -22.05
C VAL A 66 -29.03 -8.23 -23.13
N PHE A 67 -28.39 -8.48 -24.25
CA PHE A 67 -28.89 -9.29 -25.36
C PHE A 67 -28.19 -10.64 -25.37
N ASN A 68 -28.95 -11.72 -25.46
CA ASN A 68 -28.40 -13.07 -25.54
C ASN A 68 -28.01 -13.38 -27.00
N PHE A 69 -26.77 -13.81 -27.22
CA PHE A 69 -26.30 -14.31 -28.52
C PHE A 69 -26.32 -15.84 -28.58
N ASP A 70 -25.85 -16.49 -27.50
CA ASP A 70 -25.83 -17.95 -27.33
C ASP A 70 -26.04 -18.28 -25.83
N SER A 71 -26.05 -19.56 -25.48
CA SER A 71 -26.21 -20.08 -24.12
C SER A 71 -25.29 -19.41 -23.10
N MET A 72 -24.04 -19.07 -23.46
CA MET A 72 -23.05 -18.44 -22.57
C MET A 72 -22.38 -17.19 -23.17
N LEU A 73 -22.88 -16.69 -24.32
CA LEU A 73 -22.35 -15.52 -25.02
C LEU A 73 -23.40 -14.40 -25.05
N PHE A 74 -22.97 -13.19 -24.69
CA PHE A 74 -23.86 -12.06 -24.44
C PHE A 74 -23.29 -10.78 -25.02
N ARG A 75 -24.18 -9.90 -25.47
CA ARG A 75 -23.85 -8.51 -25.78
C ARG A 75 -24.48 -7.62 -24.75
N ILE A 76 -23.68 -6.71 -24.22
CA ILE A 76 -24.11 -5.69 -23.27
C ILE A 76 -23.96 -4.33 -23.92
N ASN A 77 -24.98 -3.50 -23.81
CA ASN A 77 -24.84 -2.07 -24.05
C ASN A 77 -24.70 -1.36 -22.70
N SER A 78 -23.54 -0.75 -22.47
CA SER A 78 -23.24 0.08 -21.31
C SER A 78 -22.98 1.51 -21.79
N GLU A 79 -23.88 2.43 -21.46
CA GLU A 79 -23.77 3.85 -21.79
C GLU A 79 -23.50 4.12 -23.28
N GLY A 80 -24.10 3.34 -24.18
CA GLY A 80 -23.96 3.48 -25.63
C GLY A 80 -22.77 2.73 -26.24
N THR A 81 -21.92 2.09 -25.42
CA THR A 81 -20.85 1.22 -25.88
C THR A 81 -21.26 -0.24 -25.78
N GLU A 82 -21.02 -1.02 -26.85
CA GLU A 82 -21.29 -2.45 -26.87
C GLU A 82 -20.08 -3.26 -26.42
N PHE A 83 -20.31 -4.26 -25.57
CA PHE A 83 -19.31 -5.22 -25.10
C PHE A 83 -19.84 -6.64 -25.26
N ILE A 84 -18.98 -7.54 -25.70
CA ILE A 84 -19.23 -8.98 -25.71
C ILE A 84 -18.70 -9.59 -24.42
N VAL A 85 -19.52 -10.44 -23.79
CA VAL A 85 -19.18 -11.22 -22.61
C VAL A 85 -19.38 -12.70 -22.92
N ASP A 86 -18.32 -13.49 -22.76
CA ASP A 86 -18.35 -14.95 -22.83
C ASP A 86 -18.10 -15.51 -21.43
N LEU A 87 -19.17 -16.00 -20.79
CA LEU A 87 -19.08 -16.57 -19.44
C LEU A 87 -18.39 -17.94 -19.41
N LYS A 88 -18.38 -18.67 -20.54
CA LYS A 88 -17.72 -19.98 -20.63
C LYS A 88 -16.20 -19.81 -20.67
N LYS A 89 -15.72 -18.83 -21.43
CA LYS A 89 -14.29 -18.49 -21.52
C LYS A 89 -13.82 -17.51 -20.44
N ARG A 90 -14.74 -16.92 -19.69
CA ARG A 90 -14.48 -15.86 -18.68
C ARG A 90 -13.80 -14.64 -19.30
N THR A 91 -14.34 -14.18 -20.43
CA THR A 91 -13.78 -13.04 -21.16
C THR A 91 -14.81 -11.94 -21.36
N CYS A 92 -14.35 -10.69 -21.35
CA CYS A 92 -15.11 -9.53 -21.74
C CYS A 92 -14.27 -8.62 -22.65
N ASP A 93 -14.90 -7.93 -23.58
CA ASP A 93 -14.21 -6.94 -24.42
C ASP A 93 -13.58 -5.78 -23.62
N CYS A 94 -14.04 -5.54 -22.38
CA CYS A 94 -13.42 -4.56 -21.49
C CYS A 94 -12.07 -5.02 -20.90
N LEU A 95 -11.66 -6.27 -21.15
CA LEU A 95 -10.40 -6.93 -20.70
C LEU A 95 -10.23 -7.11 -19.20
N GLU A 96 -10.96 -6.36 -18.37
CA GLU A 96 -10.89 -6.43 -16.91
C GLU A 96 -11.18 -7.84 -16.37
N PHE A 97 -12.12 -8.57 -17.00
CA PHE A 97 -12.44 -9.94 -16.56
C PHE A 97 -11.25 -10.89 -16.73
N GLN A 98 -10.49 -10.72 -17.82
CA GLN A 98 -9.29 -11.52 -18.09
C GLN A 98 -8.11 -11.10 -17.22
N LEU A 99 -7.95 -9.79 -16.99
CA LEU A 99 -6.80 -9.22 -16.29
C LEU A 99 -6.89 -9.44 -14.77
N ASP A 100 -8.06 -9.16 -14.20
CA ASP A 100 -8.28 -9.34 -12.76
C ASP A 100 -8.60 -10.81 -12.43
N GLU A 101 -8.89 -11.63 -13.43
CA GLU A 101 -9.48 -12.97 -13.28
C GLU A 101 -10.69 -12.98 -12.32
N LEU A 102 -11.42 -11.86 -12.29
CA LEU A 102 -12.63 -11.60 -11.52
C LEU A 102 -13.70 -11.02 -12.43
N PRO A 103 -14.99 -11.35 -12.20
CA PRO A 103 -16.07 -10.77 -12.98
C PRO A 103 -15.99 -9.23 -13.01
N CYS A 104 -15.86 -8.66 -14.20
CA CYS A 104 -15.98 -7.23 -14.42
C CYS A 104 -17.45 -6.77 -14.28
N PRO A 105 -17.74 -5.46 -14.23
CA PRO A 105 -19.12 -4.97 -14.13
C PRO A 105 -20.07 -5.58 -15.18
N HIS A 106 -19.60 -5.70 -16.43
CA HIS A 106 -20.34 -6.33 -17.52
C HIS A 106 -20.67 -7.80 -17.24
N ALA A 107 -19.67 -8.59 -16.85
CA ALA A 107 -19.86 -10.00 -16.52
C ALA A 107 -20.80 -10.20 -15.33
N ILE A 108 -20.70 -9.35 -14.30
CA ILE A 108 -21.57 -9.38 -13.11
C ILE A 108 -23.04 -9.22 -13.51
N VAL A 109 -23.36 -8.27 -14.40
CA VAL A 109 -24.74 -8.07 -14.88
C VAL A 109 -25.28 -9.34 -15.54
N VAL A 110 -24.48 -9.95 -16.41
CA VAL A 110 -24.88 -11.17 -17.13
C VAL A 110 -25.10 -12.33 -16.17
N ILE A 111 -24.16 -12.55 -15.25
CA ILE A 111 -24.22 -13.61 -14.23
C ILE A 111 -25.50 -13.45 -13.41
N ASN A 112 -25.79 -12.23 -12.93
CA ASN A 112 -26.99 -11.95 -12.15
C ASN A 112 -28.27 -12.18 -12.99
N LYS A 113 -28.30 -11.73 -14.27
CA LYS A 113 -29.44 -11.92 -15.17
C LYS A 113 -29.75 -13.39 -15.45
N ARG A 114 -28.73 -14.25 -15.41
CA ARG A 114 -28.88 -15.70 -15.56
C ARG A 114 -29.06 -16.45 -14.23
N TYR A 115 -29.18 -15.73 -13.10
CA TYR A 115 -29.29 -16.31 -11.76
C TYR A 115 -28.14 -17.27 -11.42
N LEU A 116 -26.95 -16.98 -11.97
CA LEU A 116 -25.73 -17.75 -11.74
C LEU A 116 -24.96 -17.17 -10.55
N GLN A 117 -24.07 -17.96 -10.00
CA GLN A 117 -23.28 -17.55 -8.85
C GLN A 117 -21.97 -16.89 -9.28
N LYS A 118 -21.74 -15.63 -8.86
CA LYS A 118 -20.54 -14.86 -9.21
C LYS A 118 -19.23 -15.56 -8.85
N PHE A 119 -19.19 -16.26 -7.72
CA PHE A 119 -17.98 -16.95 -7.27
C PHE A 119 -17.53 -18.05 -8.24
N ASP A 120 -18.44 -18.66 -9.02
CA ASP A 120 -18.09 -19.71 -10.00
C ASP A 120 -17.28 -19.17 -11.18
N TYR A 121 -17.27 -17.85 -11.33
CA TYR A 121 -16.56 -17.13 -12.39
C TYR A 121 -15.28 -16.44 -11.89
N CYS A 122 -14.98 -16.55 -10.60
CA CYS A 122 -13.73 -16.04 -10.03
C CYS A 122 -12.58 -17.04 -10.26
N SER A 123 -11.35 -16.51 -10.32
CA SER A 123 -10.15 -17.35 -10.25
C SER A 123 -10.05 -18.09 -8.92
N ASN A 124 -9.41 -19.26 -8.96
CA ASN A 124 -9.13 -20.01 -7.75
C ASN A 124 -8.15 -19.28 -6.81
N TRP A 125 -7.40 -18.29 -7.29
CA TRP A 125 -6.57 -17.42 -6.46
C TRP A 125 -7.36 -16.63 -5.41
N TYR A 126 -8.62 -16.33 -5.71
CA TYR A 126 -9.52 -15.63 -4.79
C TYR A 126 -10.29 -16.58 -3.88
N SER A 127 -10.19 -17.90 -4.05
CA SER A 127 -10.99 -18.83 -3.24
C SER A 127 -10.58 -18.80 -1.77
N LYS A 128 -11.56 -18.97 -0.87
CA LYS A 128 -11.29 -19.12 0.58
C LYS A 128 -10.28 -20.25 0.86
N LYS A 129 -10.35 -21.33 0.07
CA LYS A 129 -9.43 -22.47 0.17
C LYS A 129 -7.98 -22.04 -0.12
N THR A 130 -7.75 -21.33 -1.23
CA THR A 130 -6.42 -20.82 -1.57
C THR A 130 -5.95 -19.82 -0.53
N TRP A 131 -6.83 -18.92 -0.08
CA TRP A 131 -6.50 -17.95 0.97
C TRP A 131 -6.02 -18.62 2.26
N LEU A 132 -6.75 -19.63 2.76
CA LEU A 132 -6.35 -20.39 3.94
C LEU A 132 -5.00 -21.08 3.74
N LYS A 133 -4.79 -21.71 2.58
CA LYS A 133 -3.55 -22.40 2.24
C LYS A 133 -2.35 -21.44 2.17
N THR A 134 -2.53 -20.26 1.58
CA THR A 134 -1.48 -19.24 1.45
C THR A 134 -0.94 -18.79 2.81
N TYR A 135 -1.80 -18.72 3.83
CA TYR A 135 -1.40 -18.30 5.18
C TYR A 135 -1.34 -19.44 6.18
N GLU A 136 -1.30 -20.71 5.75
CA GLU A 136 -1.28 -21.87 6.67
C GLU A 136 -0.01 -21.89 7.56
N GLY A 137 1.12 -21.43 7.01
CA GLY A 137 2.40 -21.40 7.69
C GLY A 137 2.45 -20.49 8.92
N HIS A 138 3.34 -20.80 9.86
CA HIS A 138 3.58 -19.99 11.05
C HIS A 138 4.95 -19.31 10.94
N VAL A 139 5.00 -18.02 11.23
CA VAL A 139 6.25 -17.29 11.37
C VAL A 139 6.58 -17.29 12.85
N ASN A 140 7.53 -18.13 13.24
CA ASN A 140 8.00 -18.21 14.61
C ASN A 140 9.13 -17.21 14.82
N THR A 141 9.12 -16.56 15.98
CA THR A 141 10.26 -15.76 16.42
C THR A 141 11.44 -16.66 16.75
N VAL A 142 12.64 -16.18 16.52
CA VAL A 142 13.85 -16.86 17.00
C VAL A 142 13.85 -16.88 18.54
N GLY A 143 14.13 -18.04 19.14
CA GLY A 143 14.20 -18.21 20.59
C GLY A 143 15.42 -17.51 21.21
N ASP A 144 15.60 -17.64 22.52
CA ASP A 144 16.77 -17.07 23.20
C ASP A 144 18.07 -17.67 22.65
N GLN A 145 19.11 -16.84 22.49
CA GLN A 145 20.39 -17.26 21.92
C GLN A 145 21.01 -18.41 22.70
N LYS A 146 20.76 -18.48 24.01
CA LYS A 146 21.24 -19.55 24.89
C LYS A 146 20.68 -20.93 24.55
N SER A 147 19.55 -21.00 23.84
CA SER A 147 18.93 -22.26 23.44
C SER A 147 19.25 -22.66 22.00
N TRP A 148 20.12 -21.92 21.31
CA TRP A 148 20.46 -22.23 19.92
C TRP A 148 21.53 -23.32 19.88
N ASP A 149 21.26 -24.36 19.09
CA ASP A 149 22.28 -25.35 18.70
C ASP A 149 23.03 -24.81 17.47
N ILE A 150 24.22 -24.22 17.71
CA ILE A 150 25.03 -23.57 16.67
C ILE A 150 26.13 -24.54 16.24
N PRO A 151 26.14 -24.99 14.97
CA PRO A 151 27.20 -25.86 14.45
C PRO A 151 28.60 -25.24 14.61
N GLN A 152 29.60 -26.05 14.95
CA GLN A 152 30.97 -25.60 15.22
C GLN A 152 31.61 -24.82 14.05
N ASN A 153 31.29 -25.19 12.81
CA ASN A 153 31.76 -24.47 11.62
C ASN A 153 31.19 -23.06 11.49
N VAL A 154 30.02 -22.78 12.09
CA VAL A 154 29.44 -21.42 12.14
C VAL A 154 30.01 -20.65 13.32
N HIS A 155 30.19 -21.31 14.47
CA HIS A 155 30.75 -20.68 15.67
C HIS A 155 32.21 -20.20 15.47
N SER A 156 32.96 -20.87 14.59
CA SER A 156 34.35 -20.50 14.27
C SER A 156 34.47 -19.39 13.22
N ASP A 157 33.37 -19.05 12.54
CA ASP A 157 33.37 -18.09 11.43
C ASP A 157 33.11 -16.67 11.93
N ILE A 158 34.18 -15.91 12.16
CA ILE A 158 34.09 -14.51 12.60
C ILE A 158 33.91 -13.62 11.36
N THR A 159 32.66 -13.27 11.06
CA THR A 159 32.37 -12.25 10.05
C THR A 159 32.70 -10.85 10.59
N LYS A 160 33.86 -10.33 10.22
CA LYS A 160 34.20 -8.92 10.47
C LYS A 160 33.36 -8.04 9.54
N PRO A 161 32.87 -6.87 10.01
CA PRO A 161 32.40 -5.84 9.09
C PRO A 161 33.48 -5.58 8.05
N LEU A 162 33.10 -5.31 6.79
CA LEU A 162 34.07 -4.84 5.80
C LEU A 162 34.81 -3.63 6.39
N ASP A 163 36.14 -3.60 6.24
CA ASP A 163 36.95 -2.42 6.55
C ASP A 163 36.64 -1.31 5.55
N VAL A 164 35.52 -0.61 5.77
CA VAL A 164 35.11 0.57 5.01
C VAL A 164 35.20 1.77 5.92
N GLU A 165 35.92 2.81 5.48
CA GLU A 165 35.82 4.13 6.10
C GLU A 165 34.38 4.64 5.96
N ILE A 166 33.61 4.59 7.04
CA ILE A 166 32.28 5.20 7.09
C ILE A 166 32.49 6.70 7.16
N LEU A 167 32.42 7.39 6.02
CA LEU A 167 32.35 8.85 5.96
C LEU A 167 31.21 9.29 6.90
N GLN A 168 31.55 9.99 7.98
CA GLN A 168 30.62 10.42 9.02
C GLN A 168 29.65 11.48 8.47
N GLY A 169 28.63 11.03 7.76
CA GLY A 169 27.48 11.80 7.35
C GLY A 169 26.23 11.41 8.13
N ARG A 170 25.35 12.39 8.42
CA ARG A 170 24.03 12.11 9.01
C ARG A 170 23.23 11.21 8.07
N LYS A 171 23.01 9.95 8.45
CA LYS A 171 22.13 9.02 7.70
C LYS A 171 20.80 9.72 7.40
N GLN A 172 20.47 9.88 6.12
CA GLN A 172 19.20 10.49 5.72
C GLN A 172 18.04 9.63 6.24
N LYS A 173 17.24 10.19 7.16
CA LYS A 173 16.06 9.51 7.71
C LYS A 173 14.85 9.54 6.78
N LYS A 174 14.90 10.37 5.73
CA LYS A 174 13.82 10.57 4.78
C LYS A 174 14.28 10.13 3.39
N ARG A 175 13.36 9.56 2.61
CA ARG A 175 13.59 9.25 1.19
C ARG A 175 13.93 10.55 0.45
N HIS A 176 14.86 10.46 -0.49
CA HIS A 176 15.06 11.52 -1.48
C HIS A 176 13.78 11.63 -2.33
N ILE A 177 13.20 12.83 -2.38
CA ILE A 177 11.97 13.09 -3.13
C ILE A 177 12.40 13.53 -4.53
N PRO A 178 12.08 12.77 -5.60
CA PRO A 178 12.38 13.17 -6.98
C PRO A 178 11.62 14.45 -7.36
N ALA A 179 12.17 15.25 -8.27
CA ALA A 179 11.52 16.48 -8.75
C ALA A 179 10.15 16.23 -9.43
N THR A 180 9.86 15.00 -9.83
CA THR A 180 8.59 14.56 -10.41
C THR A 180 7.49 14.30 -9.39
N GLU A 181 7.81 14.26 -8.08
CA GLU A 181 6.85 14.01 -7.02
C GLU A 181 6.38 15.35 -6.42
N SER A 182 5.11 15.71 -6.65
CA SER A 182 4.51 16.94 -6.16
C SER A 182 4.21 16.85 -4.66
N VAL A 183 5.17 17.28 -3.84
CA VAL A 183 4.96 17.40 -2.39
C VAL A 183 4.25 18.72 -2.11
N PRO A 184 3.22 18.75 -1.24
CA PRO A 184 2.68 20.00 -0.73
C PRO A 184 3.81 20.82 -0.10
N LEU A 185 4.18 21.93 -0.73
CA LEU A 185 5.09 22.91 -0.15
C LEU A 185 4.51 23.30 1.21
N LYS A 186 5.22 22.93 2.29
CA LYS A 186 4.81 23.34 3.64
C LYS A 186 4.82 24.85 3.66
N SER A 187 3.63 25.43 3.64
CA SER A 187 3.46 26.87 3.64
C SER A 187 4.03 27.40 4.95
N THR A 188 5.02 28.28 4.83
CA THR A 188 5.72 28.78 6.02
C THR A 188 4.77 29.69 6.77
N LYS A 189 4.37 29.28 7.98
CA LYS A 189 3.51 30.06 8.87
C LYS A 189 4.38 30.89 9.81
N CYS A 190 4.18 32.20 9.80
CA CYS A 190 4.90 33.11 10.68
C CYS A 190 4.56 32.79 12.13
N SER A 191 5.56 32.49 12.96
CA SER A 191 5.33 32.16 14.37
C SER A 191 4.77 33.32 15.18
N ARG A 192 4.94 34.57 14.71
CA ARG A 192 4.46 35.82 15.34
C ARG A 192 3.03 36.18 14.93
N CYS A 193 2.79 36.56 13.67
CA CYS A 193 1.48 37.01 13.20
C CYS A 193 0.55 35.87 12.76
N LYS A 194 1.03 34.61 12.79
CA LYS A 194 0.30 33.41 12.39
C LYS A 194 -0.18 33.38 10.93
N GLN A 195 0.19 34.37 10.12
CA GLN A 195 -0.10 34.40 8.69
C GLN A 195 0.84 33.49 7.90
N VAL A 196 0.36 33.01 6.77
CA VAL A 196 1.05 32.06 5.90
C VAL A 196 1.77 32.80 4.77
N GLY A 197 2.92 32.29 4.32
CA GLY A 197 3.69 32.83 3.19
C GLY A 197 4.97 33.57 3.57
N HIS A 198 5.26 33.72 4.86
CA HIS A 198 6.50 34.34 5.35
C HIS A 198 6.91 33.80 6.72
N ASN A 199 8.16 34.02 7.11
CA ASN A 199 8.69 33.57 8.39
C ASN A 199 8.84 34.75 9.38
N ARG A 200 9.18 34.45 10.64
CA ARG A 200 9.34 35.48 11.69
C ARG A 200 10.35 36.57 11.32
N THR A 201 11.40 36.23 10.56
CA THR A 201 12.46 37.16 10.17
C THR A 201 12.04 38.15 9.07
N THR A 202 11.03 37.80 8.26
CA THR A 202 10.50 38.66 7.19
C THR A 202 9.11 39.22 7.49
N CYS A 203 8.64 39.07 8.73
CA CYS A 203 7.32 39.53 9.17
C CYS A 203 7.26 41.06 9.25
N LEU A 204 6.41 41.67 8.42
CA LEU A 204 6.20 43.12 8.35
C LEU A 204 5.36 43.67 9.50
N SER A 205 4.56 42.84 10.18
CA SER A 205 3.71 43.23 11.31
C SER A 205 4.48 43.42 12.63
N SER A 206 5.80 43.67 12.58
CA SER A 206 6.65 43.73 13.77
C SER A 206 6.96 45.19 14.14
N PRO A 207 6.63 45.66 15.36
CA PRO A 207 7.00 47.00 15.83
C PRO A 207 8.53 47.21 15.89
N ALA A 208 9.29 46.13 16.11
CA ALA A 208 10.75 46.13 16.08
C ALA A 208 11.28 45.06 15.10
N PRO A 209 12.24 45.38 14.22
CA PRO A 209 12.87 44.40 13.32
C PRO A 209 13.49 43.22 14.09
N HIS A 210 13.47 42.01 13.53
CA HIS A 210 14.19 40.88 14.14
C HIS A 210 15.71 41.12 14.03
N PRO A 211 16.52 40.71 15.03
CA PRO A 211 17.98 40.93 15.01
C PRO A 211 18.70 40.45 13.74
N TYR A 212 18.16 39.41 13.11
CA TYR A 212 18.67 38.80 11.88
C TYR A 212 17.86 39.20 10.62
N SER A 213 16.97 40.18 10.72
CA SER A 213 16.24 40.68 9.54
C SER A 213 17.14 41.65 8.77
N LYS A 214 17.08 41.62 7.42
CA LYS A 214 17.84 42.54 6.57
C LYS A 214 17.63 44.02 6.93
N LYS A 215 16.42 44.38 7.39
CA LYS A 215 16.06 45.73 7.85
C LYS A 215 16.75 46.15 9.16
N HIS A 216 17.17 45.20 10.02
CA HIS A 216 17.94 45.49 11.22
C HIS A 216 19.38 45.84 10.86
N THR A 217 20.01 45.07 9.97
CA THR A 217 21.36 45.35 9.46
C THR A 217 21.46 46.74 8.82
N GLU A 218 20.49 47.16 8.00
CA GLU A 218 20.48 48.48 7.35
C GLU A 218 20.33 49.65 8.35
N LYS A 219 19.56 49.47 9.44
CA LYS A 219 19.29 50.55 10.42
C LYS A 219 20.49 50.89 11.30
N TYR A 220 21.40 49.93 11.51
CA TYR A 220 22.60 50.10 12.33
C TYR A 220 23.90 50.26 11.51
N SER A 221 23.80 50.21 10.17
CA SER A 221 24.93 50.50 9.27
C SER A 221 25.16 52.01 9.04
N ASN A 222 24.18 52.86 9.39
CA ASN A 222 24.20 54.31 9.17
C ASN A 222 24.43 55.12 10.48
N LEU A 223 25.00 54.48 11.51
CA LEU A 223 25.34 55.09 12.81
C LEU A 223 26.86 55.07 13.09
N GLN A 224 27.68 54.97 12.04
CA GLN A 224 29.11 55.28 12.04
C GLN A 224 29.35 56.46 11.10
#